data_AF-A0A0B2UG19-F1
#
_entry.id   AF-A0A0B2UG19-F1
#
_cell.length_a   1.000
_cell.length_b   1.000
_cell.length_c   1.000
_cell.angle_alpha   90.00
_cell.angle_beta   90.00
_cell.angle_gamma   90.00
#
_symmetry.space_group_name_H-M   'P 1'
#
loop_
_entity.id
_entity.type
_entity.pdbx_description
1 polymer ?
#
loop_
_entity_poly.entity_id
_entity_poly.type
_entity_poly.pdbx_seq_one_letter_code
_entity_poly.pdbx_strand_id
1 'polypeptide(L)'
;MKHNELIEQGMNRHRHNPIAFEGQPLPSMMYPEKNLYGVYDYHFPYTDQSFQPMYINPKQLNWIMKRKARRDVLDSLMVANRRNYLHESRHIHAMKRLRAPSGRFLTKRETEEFIKKNGS
;
A
#
# COMPACT_ATOMS: atom_id res chain seq x y z
N MET A 1 -32.15 -10.69 34.61
CA MET A 1 -31.95 -12.04 34.03
C MET A 1 -31.73 -11.89 32.54
N LYS A 2 -30.55 -12.33 32.08
CA LYS A 2 -30.14 -12.83 30.76
C LYS A 2 -30.59 -12.08 29.48
N HIS A 3 -29.70 -11.21 29.00
CA HIS A 3 -29.52 -10.85 27.59
C HIS A 3 -29.02 -12.09 26.83
N ASN A 4 -29.90 -12.98 26.33
CA ASN A 4 -29.49 -14.10 25.48
C ASN A 4 -30.62 -14.69 24.58
N GLU A 5 -31.73 -13.99 24.36
CA GLU A 5 -32.91 -14.55 23.63
C GLU A 5 -33.28 -13.81 22.33
N LEU A 6 -32.32 -13.18 21.66
CA LEU A 6 -32.55 -12.51 20.37
C LEU A 6 -31.63 -13.02 19.24
N ILE A 7 -31.21 -14.29 19.33
CA ILE A 7 -30.40 -14.98 18.29
C ILE A 7 -31.20 -16.12 17.61
N GLU A 8 -32.51 -16.22 17.83
CA GLU A 8 -33.32 -17.32 17.26
C GLU A 8 -34.28 -16.93 16.14
N GLN A 9 -34.13 -15.74 15.54
CA GLN A 9 -34.94 -15.38 14.36
C GLN A 9 -34.07 -14.78 13.25
N GLY A 10 -33.53 -15.65 12.39
CA GLY A 10 -33.07 -15.21 11.07
C GLY A 10 -31.93 -16.01 10.46
N MET A 11 -32.22 -17.22 9.95
CA MET A 11 -31.37 -17.86 8.95
C MET A 11 -32.25 -18.47 7.85
N ASN A 12 -32.57 -17.63 6.87
CA ASN A 12 -33.18 -18.02 5.60
C ASN A 12 -32.16 -18.85 4.80
N ARG A 13 -32.19 -20.18 4.94
CA ARG A 13 -31.18 -21.12 4.43
C ARG A 13 -31.31 -21.48 2.94
N HIS A 14 -31.85 -20.63 2.07
CA HIS A 14 -32.12 -21.00 0.66
C HIS A 14 -31.65 -19.96 -0.37
N ARG A 15 -30.34 -19.67 -0.46
CA ARG A 15 -29.77 -18.99 -1.65
C ARG A 15 -28.32 -19.37 -1.96
N HIS A 16 -27.96 -20.64 -1.93
CA HIS A 16 -26.78 -21.10 -2.66
C HIS A 16 -27.16 -22.41 -3.34
N ASN A 17 -27.35 -22.37 -4.66
CA ASN A 17 -27.37 -23.60 -5.45
C ASN A 17 -25.99 -24.24 -5.31
N PRO A 18 -25.88 -25.54 -5.00
CA PRO A 18 -24.59 -26.20 -5.01
C PRO A 18 -24.07 -26.21 -6.45
N ILE A 19 -22.91 -25.59 -6.66
CA ILE A 19 -22.18 -25.73 -7.92
C ILE A 19 -21.73 -27.19 -7.96
N ALA A 20 -22.41 -28.00 -8.78
CA ALA A 20 -21.94 -29.33 -9.10
C ALA A 20 -20.63 -29.18 -9.89
N PHE A 21 -19.51 -29.46 -9.24
CA PHE A 21 -18.22 -29.55 -9.89
C PHE A 21 -18.16 -30.89 -10.62
N GLU A 22 -18.83 -30.97 -11.77
CA GLU A 22 -18.56 -32.04 -12.74
C GLU A 22 -17.12 -31.90 -13.22
N GLY A 23 -16.35 -32.99 -13.12
CA GLY A 23 -14.89 -33.04 -13.22
C GLY A 23 -14.32 -32.61 -14.57
N GLN A 24 -14.32 -31.31 -14.84
CA GLN A 24 -13.54 -30.70 -15.91
C GLN A 24 -12.08 -30.58 -15.43
N PRO A 25 -11.09 -31.21 -16.10
CA PRO A 25 -9.69 -31.02 -15.74
C PRO A 25 -9.32 -29.54 -15.96
N LEU A 26 -8.74 -28.93 -14.93
CA LEU A 26 -8.27 -27.54 -14.98
C LEU A 26 -7.31 -27.36 -16.17
N PRO A 27 -7.49 -26.32 -17.02
CA PRO A 27 -6.51 -26.02 -18.06
C PRO A 27 -5.15 -25.83 -17.42
N SER A 28 -4.16 -26.57 -17.90
CA SER A 28 -2.76 -26.47 -17.48
C SER A 28 -2.28 -25.02 -17.63
N MET A 29 -2.33 -24.26 -16.54
CA MET A 29 -1.82 -22.90 -16.46
C MET A 29 -0.30 -22.99 -16.39
N MET A 30 0.34 -23.11 -17.56
CA MET A 30 1.79 -23.01 -17.69
C MET A 30 2.17 -21.56 -17.35
N TYR A 31 2.77 -21.36 -16.19
CA TYR A 31 3.33 -20.06 -15.81
C TYR A 31 4.52 -19.76 -16.74
N PRO A 32 4.54 -18.64 -17.46
CA PRO A 32 5.71 -18.29 -18.25
C PRO A 32 6.92 -18.00 -17.35
N GLU A 33 8.09 -18.44 -17.81
CA GLU A 33 9.41 -18.29 -17.19
C GLU A 33 9.72 -16.85 -16.74
N LYS A 34 10.41 -16.74 -15.59
CA LYS A 34 10.55 -15.50 -14.80
C LYS A 34 11.49 -14.44 -15.38
N ASN A 35 11.92 -14.56 -16.63
CA ASN A 35 12.92 -13.67 -17.24
C ASN A 35 12.35 -12.65 -18.25
N LEU A 36 11.02 -12.48 -18.30
CA LEU A 36 10.35 -11.50 -19.17
C LEU A 36 9.59 -10.41 -18.38
N TYR A 37 10.07 -10.01 -17.20
CA TYR A 37 9.40 -8.96 -16.39
C TYR A 37 9.63 -7.52 -16.87
N GLY A 38 10.45 -7.31 -17.91
CA GLY A 38 10.77 -5.97 -18.44
C GLY A 38 9.82 -5.43 -19.51
N VAL A 39 8.85 -6.23 -19.99
CA VAL A 39 7.94 -5.89 -21.10
C VAL A 39 6.49 -6.10 -20.68
N TYR A 40 6.13 -5.69 -19.46
CA TYR A 40 4.72 -5.48 -19.15
C TYR A 40 4.39 -4.02 -19.49
N ASP A 41 3.97 -3.81 -20.73
CA ASP A 41 3.19 -2.63 -21.10
C ASP A 41 1.97 -2.58 -20.18
N TYR A 42 2.04 -1.73 -19.15
CA TYR A 42 0.90 -1.35 -18.32
C TYR A 42 -0.08 -0.46 -19.10
N HIS A 43 -0.33 -0.77 -20.36
CA HIS A 43 -1.38 -0.15 -21.14
C HIS A 43 -2.70 -0.73 -20.66
N PHE A 44 -3.35 -0.01 -19.74
CA PHE A 44 -4.70 -0.32 -19.29
C PHE A 44 -5.59 -0.39 -20.55
N PRO A 45 -6.30 -1.51 -20.83
CA PRO A 45 -7.07 -1.71 -22.06
C PRO A 45 -8.32 -0.79 -22.18
N TYR A 46 -8.40 0.23 -21.33
CA TYR A 46 -9.49 1.18 -21.22
C TYR A 46 -9.05 2.63 -21.52
N THR A 47 -7.78 2.87 -21.83
CA THR A 47 -7.28 4.24 -22.08
C THR A 47 -7.83 4.87 -23.35
N ASP A 48 -8.27 4.06 -24.32
CA ASP A 48 -8.86 4.50 -25.59
C ASP A 48 -10.41 4.39 -25.61
N GLN A 49 -11.04 4.01 -24.49
CA GLN A 49 -12.49 4.02 -24.39
C GLN A 49 -12.96 5.46 -24.12
N SER A 50 -13.70 6.02 -25.09
CA SER A 50 -14.42 7.28 -24.96
C SER A 50 -15.12 7.34 -23.60
N PHE A 51 -14.63 8.24 -22.73
CA PHE A 51 -15.16 8.65 -21.42
C PHE A 51 -16.40 7.86 -20.99
N GLN A 52 -16.23 6.62 -20.52
CA GLN A 52 -17.33 5.90 -19.89
C GLN A 52 -17.74 6.73 -18.66
N PRO A 53 -18.97 7.27 -18.60
CA PRO A 53 -19.39 8.06 -17.47
C PRO A 53 -19.41 7.13 -16.25
N MET A 54 -18.45 7.32 -15.35
CA MET A 54 -18.41 6.57 -14.11
C MET A 54 -19.62 6.99 -13.28
N TYR A 55 -20.57 6.07 -13.11
CA TYR A 55 -21.69 6.27 -12.21
C TYR A 55 -21.18 6.47 -10.80
N ILE A 56 -21.53 7.59 -10.20
CA ILE A 56 -21.19 7.91 -8.82
C ILE A 56 -22.46 8.07 -7.99
N ASN A 57 -22.32 8.06 -6.67
CA ASN A 57 -23.42 8.41 -5.79
C ASN A 57 -23.80 9.90 -5.99
N PRO A 58 -25.07 10.22 -6.30
CA PRO A 58 -25.50 11.60 -6.55
C PRO A 58 -25.24 12.54 -5.36
N LYS A 59 -25.30 12.04 -4.13
CA LYS A 59 -25.02 12.84 -2.91
C LYS A 59 -23.56 13.29 -2.82
N GLN A 60 -22.65 12.63 -3.55
CA GLN A 60 -21.21 12.84 -3.44
C GLN A 60 -20.62 13.67 -4.59
N LEU A 61 -21.34 13.84 -5.71
CA LEU A 61 -20.85 14.53 -6.93
C LEU A 61 -20.16 15.86 -6.63
N ASN A 62 -20.89 16.78 -5.99
CA ASN A 62 -20.40 18.12 -5.70
C ASN A 62 -19.17 18.10 -4.77
N TRP A 63 -19.12 17.17 -3.81
CA TRP A 63 -18.00 17.04 -2.89
C TRP A 63 -16.77 16.44 -3.54
N ILE A 64 -16.95 15.45 -4.42
CA ILE A 64 -15.87 14.86 -5.22
C ILE A 64 -15.25 15.94 -6.11
N MET A 65 -16.08 16.72 -6.82
CA MET A 65 -15.60 17.82 -7.67
C MET A 65 -14.79 18.84 -6.86
N LYS A 66 -15.32 19.30 -5.70
CA LYS A 66 -14.62 20.23 -4.81
C LYS A 66 -13.28 19.68 -4.31
N ARG A 67 -13.24 18.40 -3.93
CA ARG A 67 -11.99 17.76 -3.47
C ARG A 67 -10.98 17.57 -4.59
N LYS A 68 -11.43 17.25 -5.82
CA LYS A 68 -10.56 17.15 -7.00
C LYS A 68 -9.91 18.50 -7.29
N ALA A 69 -10.71 19.56 -7.45
CA ALA A 69 -10.18 20.91 -7.64
C ALA A 69 -9.19 21.33 -6.54
N ARG A 70 -9.47 21.00 -5.27
CA ARG A 70 -8.55 21.28 -4.16
C ARG A 70 -7.24 20.49 -4.27
N ARG A 71 -7.30 19.19 -4.59
CA ARG A 71 -6.11 18.36 -4.78
C ARG A 71 -5.28 18.84 -5.96
N ASP A 72 -5.91 19.14 -7.10
CA ASP A 72 -5.21 19.61 -8.30
C ASP A 72 -4.39 20.88 -7.99
N VAL A 73 -4.97 21.81 -7.22
CA VAL A 73 -4.26 23.00 -6.75
C VAL A 73 -3.11 22.63 -5.80
N LEU A 74 -3.36 21.80 -4.78
CA LEU A 74 -2.33 21.40 -3.82
C LEU A 74 -1.17 20.62 -4.48
N ASP A 75 -1.48 19.71 -5.40
CA ASP A 75 -0.52 18.89 -6.13
C ASP A 75 0.33 19.76 -7.07
N SER A 76 -0.26 20.80 -7.68
CA SER A 76 0.50 21.77 -8.50
C SER A 76 1.49 22.61 -7.69
N LEU A 77 1.14 22.94 -6.44
CA LEU A 77 2.00 23.70 -5.52
C LEU A 77 3.07 22.80 -4.89
N MET A 78 2.72 21.55 -4.66
CA MET A 78 3.56 20.58 -3.96
C MET A 78 4.42 19.83 -4.97
N VAL A 79 5.44 20.52 -5.51
CA VAL A 79 6.53 19.86 -6.24
C VAL A 79 7.23 18.93 -5.25
N ALA A 80 6.91 17.64 -5.30
CA ALA A 80 7.56 16.64 -4.47
C ALA A 80 9.05 16.63 -4.81
N ASN A 81 9.84 17.35 -4.00
CA ASN A 81 11.28 17.29 -4.09
C ASN A 81 11.68 15.88 -3.66
N ARG A 82 11.88 14.98 -4.63
CA ARG A 82 12.15 13.54 -4.43
C ARG A 82 13.57 13.32 -3.90
N ARG A 83 13.90 13.95 -2.78
CA ARG A 83 15.14 13.69 -2.05
C ARG A 83 14.98 12.37 -1.29
N ASN A 84 16.06 11.60 -1.21
CA ASN A 84 16.10 10.33 -0.46
C ASN A 84 15.90 10.53 1.05
N TYR A 85 15.93 11.78 1.54
CA TYR A 85 15.69 12.18 2.92
C TYR A 85 14.88 13.48 2.96
N LEU A 86 14.08 13.64 4.02
CA LEU A 86 13.20 14.80 4.19
C LEU A 86 13.91 16.02 4.78
N HIS A 87 14.87 15.82 5.69
CA HIS A 87 15.51 16.89 6.44
C HIS A 87 17.03 16.74 6.46
N GLU A 88 17.74 17.82 6.13
CA GLU A 88 19.20 17.83 6.06
C GLU A 88 19.84 17.54 7.42
N SER A 89 19.37 18.18 8.49
CA SER A 89 19.89 17.96 9.84
C SER A 89 19.77 16.50 10.29
N ARG A 90 18.69 15.82 9.92
CA ARG A 90 18.48 14.39 10.24
C ARG A 90 19.41 13.50 9.43
N HIS A 91 19.62 13.81 8.15
CA HIS A 91 20.55 13.08 7.32
C HIS A 91 21.98 13.18 7.89
N ILE A 92 22.44 14.40 8.17
CA ILE A 92 23.74 14.66 8.80
C ILE A 92 23.85 13.94 10.16
N HIS A 93 22.81 13.99 10.98
CA HIS A 93 22.78 13.28 12.26
C HIS A 93 22.97 11.77 12.07
N ALA A 94 22.22 11.15 11.14
CA ALA A 94 22.35 9.73 10.85
C ALA A 94 23.74 9.34 10.30
N MET A 95 24.40 10.23 9.56
CA MET A 95 25.77 10.01 9.08
C MET A 95 26.81 10.09 10.20
N LYS A 96 26.65 11.01 11.15
CA LYS A 96 27.59 11.22 12.28
C LYS A 96 27.49 10.17 13.39
N ARG A 97 26.43 9.35 13.43
CA ARG A 97 26.25 8.34 14.48
C ARG A 97 27.26 7.22 14.37
N LEU A 98 27.76 6.76 15.52
CA LEU A 98 28.60 5.57 15.64
C LEU A 98 27.84 4.31 15.18
N ARG A 99 28.55 3.44 14.46
CA ARG A 99 28.00 2.23 13.84
C ARG A 99 28.80 1.00 14.22
N ALA A 100 28.09 -0.12 14.34
CA ALA A 100 28.68 -1.44 14.50
C ALA A 100 29.20 -1.91 13.13
N PRO A 101 30.11 -2.90 13.06
CA PRO A 101 30.56 -3.46 11.78
C PRO A 101 29.39 -3.97 10.91
N SER A 102 28.26 -4.36 11.52
CA SER A 102 27.03 -4.75 10.82
C SER A 102 26.28 -3.58 10.15
N GLY A 103 26.60 -2.32 10.44
CA GLY A 103 25.92 -1.13 9.90
C GLY A 103 24.77 -0.60 10.78
N ARG A 104 24.33 -1.37 11.77
CA ARG A 104 23.40 -0.92 12.83
C ARG A 104 24.04 0.20 13.65
N PHE A 105 23.22 1.13 14.13
CA PHE A 105 23.68 2.09 15.13
C PHE A 105 23.97 1.40 16.47
N LEU A 106 25.02 1.85 17.15
CA LEU A 106 25.32 1.34 18.49
C LEU A 106 24.21 1.70 19.48
N THR A 107 24.01 0.79 20.43
CA THR A 107 23.19 1.03 21.63
C THR A 107 23.93 2.01 22.55
N LYS A 108 23.23 2.74 23.42
CA LYS A 108 23.84 3.73 24.33
C LYS A 108 25.00 3.16 25.17
N ARG A 109 24.82 1.95 25.74
CA ARG A 109 25.88 1.26 26.51
C ARG A 109 27.10 0.97 25.65
N GLU A 110 26.89 0.41 24.46
CA GLU A 110 27.95 0.11 23.49
C GLU A 110 28.70 1.38 23.05
N THR A 111 28.00 2.51 22.87
CA THR A 111 28.64 3.77 22.50
C THR A 111 29.55 4.29 23.61
N GLU A 112 29.15 4.20 24.87
CA GLU A 112 29.96 4.63 26.01
C GLU A 112 31.24 3.79 26.13
N GLU A 113 31.13 2.47 25.98
CA GLU A 113 32.27 1.56 25.95
C GLU A 113 33.21 1.86 24.78
N PHE A 114 32.66 2.13 23.59
CA PHE A 114 33.45 2.49 22.40
C PHE A 114 34.19 3.82 22.57
N ILE A 115 33.52 4.83 23.14
CA ILE A 115 34.14 6.12 23.44
C ILE A 115 35.23 5.96 24.51
N LYS A 116 34.98 5.18 25.57
CA LYS A 116 35.99 4.90 26.61
C LYS A 116 37.22 4.17 26.05
N LYS A 117 37.02 3.26 25.10
CA LYS A 117 38.11 2.48 24.47
C LYS A 117 38.96 3.31 23.50
N ASN A 118 38.36 4.25 22.77
CA ASN A 118 39.05 5.05 21.76
C ASN A 118 39.46 6.46 22.23
N GLY A 119 38.98 6.88 23.41
CA GLY A 119 39.27 8.19 24.02
C GLY A 119 40.36 8.15 25.11
N SER A 120 41.05 7.03 25.28
CA SER A 120 42.37 6.93 25.96
C SER A 120 43.45 6.81 24.90
#